data_AF-A0A6V8MQY4-F1
#
_entry.id   AF-A0A6V8MQY4-F1
#
_cell.length_a   1.000
_cell.length_b   1.000
_cell.length_c   1.000
_cell.angle_alpha   90.00
_cell.angle_beta   90.00
_cell.angle_gamma   90.00
#
_symmetry.space_group_name_H-M   'P 1'
#
loop_
_entity.id
_entity.type
_entity.pdbx_description
1 polymer ?
#
loop_
_entity_poly.entity_id
_entity_poly.type
_entity_poly.pdbx_seq_one_letter_code
_entity_poly.pdbx_strand_id
1 'polypeptide(L)'
;MACELVECCQFFKDNMKELPKAAEYIQSKLCFGDYESCNRYQIFKKGGGEYLPFDLNPSDHEAISKVKRCMLNKLEPDRKEP
;
A
#
# COMPACT_ATOMS: atom_id res chain seq x y z
N MET A 1 12.06 7.73 -7.61
CA MET A 1 11.60 7.45 -6.23
C MET A 1 10.66 6.25 -6.28
N ALA A 2 10.50 5.51 -5.20
CA ALA A 2 9.67 4.30 -5.17
C ALA A 2 8.48 4.46 -4.23
N CYS A 3 7.37 3.79 -4.54
CA CYS A 3 6.18 3.76 -3.72
C CYS A 3 6.49 3.13 -2.35
N GLU A 4 6.31 3.92 -1.28
CA GLU A 4 6.51 3.49 0.11
C GLU A 4 5.57 2.36 0.54
N LEU A 5 4.49 2.16 -0.23
CA LEU A 5 3.45 1.18 0.04
C LEU A 5 3.61 -0.11 -0.76
N VAL A 6 4.62 -0.26 -1.62
CA VAL A 6 4.74 -1.41 -2.53
C VAL A 6 4.69 -2.75 -1.78
N GLU A 7 5.37 -2.85 -0.63
CA GLU A 7 5.44 -4.06 0.20
C GLU A 7 4.10 -4.40 0.89
N CYS A 8 3.22 -3.41 1.01
CA CYS A 8 1.97 -3.50 1.79
C CYS A 8 0.72 -3.24 0.96
N CYS A 9 0.89 -3.03 -0.34
CA CYS A 9 -0.19 -2.82 -1.28
C CYS A 9 -1.00 -4.10 -1.46
N GLN A 10 -2.23 -4.10 -0.95
CA GLN A 10 -3.14 -5.25 -1.01
C GLN A 10 -3.52 -5.65 -2.42
N PHE A 11 -3.51 -4.71 -3.36
CA PHE A 11 -3.73 -5.04 -4.77
C PHE A 11 -2.77 -6.14 -5.24
N PHE A 12 -1.50 -6.11 -4.80
CA PHE A 12 -0.56 -7.16 -5.17
C PHE A 12 -0.70 -8.43 -4.32
N LYS A 13 -1.17 -8.33 -3.07
CA LYS A 13 -1.32 -9.47 -2.16
C LYS A 13 -2.58 -10.30 -2.41
N ASP A 14 -3.67 -9.65 -2.81
CA ASP A 14 -4.97 -10.28 -3.09
C ASP A 14 -5.21 -10.44 -4.58
N ASN A 15 -5.20 -9.32 -5.32
CA ASN A 15 -5.68 -9.30 -6.70
C ASN A 15 -4.65 -9.83 -7.72
N MET A 16 -3.35 -9.80 -7.40
CA MET A 16 -2.28 -10.23 -8.31
C MET A 16 -1.52 -11.47 -7.83
N LYS A 17 -2.00 -12.14 -6.77
CA LYS A 17 -1.35 -13.32 -6.20
C LYS A 17 -1.16 -14.45 -7.21
N GLU A 18 -2.13 -14.63 -8.10
CA GLU A 18 -2.11 -15.69 -9.12
C GLU A 18 -1.34 -15.30 -10.39
N LEU A 19 -0.96 -14.03 -10.55
CA LEU A 19 -0.29 -13.50 -11.73
C LEU A 19 1.01 -12.76 -11.36
N PRO A 20 2.04 -13.45 -10.83
CA PRO A 20 3.24 -12.81 -10.30
C PRO A 20 4.04 -12.02 -11.34
N LYS A 21 4.15 -12.51 -12.57
CA LYS A 21 4.86 -11.79 -13.65
C LYS A 21 4.17 -10.48 -14.04
N ALA A 22 2.84 -10.47 -14.06
CA ALA A 22 2.07 -9.25 -14.31
C ALA A 22 2.19 -8.29 -13.12
N ALA A 23 2.18 -8.83 -11.89
CA ALA A 23 2.41 -8.08 -10.66
C ALA A 23 3.75 -7.32 -10.72
N GLU A 24 4.85 -8.01 -11.05
CA GLU A 24 6.18 -7.42 -11.14
C GLU A 24 6.25 -6.32 -12.22
N TYR A 25 5.64 -6.55 -13.39
CA TYR A 25 5.59 -5.54 -14.46
C TYR A 25 4.83 -4.29 -14.02
N ILE A 26 3.66 -4.47 -13.39
CA ILE A 26 2.83 -3.37 -12.90
C ILE A 26 3.55 -2.64 -11.76
N GLN A 27 4.22 -3.34 -10.85
CA GLN A 27 5.06 -2.75 -9.81
C GLN A 27 6.18 -1.90 -10.44
N SER A 28 6.89 -2.42 -11.43
CA SER A 28 7.95 -1.70 -12.12
C SER A 28 7.45 -0.40 -12.76
N LYS A 29 6.30 -0.44 -13.44
CA LYS A 29 5.74 0.73 -14.13
C LYS A 29 5.08 1.74 -13.20
N LEU A 30 4.25 1.28 -12.27
CA LEU A 30 3.51 2.17 -11.35
C LEU A 30 4.29 2.42 -10.07
N CYS A 31 4.67 1.38 -9.33
CA CYS A 31 5.29 1.58 -8.01
C CYS A 31 6.71 2.15 -8.07
N PHE A 32 7.50 1.81 -9.10
CA PHE A 32 8.87 2.29 -9.26
C PHE A 32 9.03 3.35 -10.36
N GLY A 33 7.98 3.59 -11.15
CA GLY A 33 7.95 4.64 -12.17
C GLY A 33 7.07 5.80 -11.72
N ASP A 34 5.77 5.67 -11.92
CA ASP A 34 4.81 6.76 -11.74
C ASP A 34 3.86 6.52 -10.55
N TYR A 35 4.44 6.38 -9.36
CA TYR A 35 3.67 6.02 -8.16
C TYR A 35 2.78 7.19 -7.69
N GLU A 36 3.11 8.42 -8.10
CA GLU A 36 2.35 9.62 -7.76
C GLU A 36 0.98 9.68 -8.45
N SER A 37 0.81 9.04 -9.61
CA SER A 37 -0.52 8.88 -10.24
C SER A 37 -1.33 7.74 -9.65
N CYS A 38 -0.73 6.90 -8.79
CA CYS A 38 -1.46 5.82 -8.15
C CYS A 38 -2.47 6.39 -7.13
N ASN A 39 -3.76 6.19 -7.38
CA ASN A 39 -4.84 6.62 -6.48
C ASN A 39 -4.62 6.15 -5.03
N ARG A 40 -4.11 4.92 -4.83
CA ARG A 40 -3.80 4.39 -3.48
C ARG A 40 -2.69 5.18 -2.79
N TYR A 41 -1.67 5.60 -3.54
CA TYR A 41 -0.58 6.42 -3.01
C TYR A 41 -1.04 7.86 -2.71
N GLN A 42 -1.84 8.45 -3.61
CA GLN A 42 -2.39 9.79 -3.40
C GLN A 42 -3.28 9.85 -2.15
N ILE A 43 -4.11 8.83 -1.93
CA ILE A 43 -4.97 8.77 -0.75
C ILE A 43 -4.16 8.54 0.51
N PHE A 44 -3.12 7.70 0.45
CA PHE A 44 -2.16 7.55 1.55
C PHE A 44 -1.48 8.88 1.91
N LYS A 45 -0.99 9.63 0.91
CA LYS A 45 -0.35 10.93 1.13
C LYS A 45 -1.32 12.00 1.64
N LYS A 46 -2.59 11.97 1.21
CA LYS A 46 -3.61 12.96 1.61
C LYS A 46 -4.31 12.64 2.94
N GLY A 47 -4.49 11.36 3.25
CA GLY A 47 -5.43 10.88 4.26
C GLY A 47 -4.83 10.15 5.45
N GLY A 48 -3.50 10.06 5.55
CA GLY A 48 -2.80 9.55 6.74
C GLY A 48 -3.35 8.22 7.27
N GLY A 49 -3.20 7.12 6.52
CA GLY A 49 -3.50 5.75 6.98
C GLY A 49 -4.96 5.40 7.31
N GLU A 50 -5.81 6.36 7.68
CA GLU A 50 -7.21 6.16 8.06
C GLU A 50 -8.13 6.08 6.83
N TYR A 51 -7.76 6.73 5.73
CA TYR A 51 -8.61 6.89 4.54
C TYR A 51 -8.39 5.83 3.46
N LEU A 52 -7.94 4.61 3.79
CA LEU A 52 -7.78 3.58 2.78
C LEU A 52 -9.13 3.21 2.14
N PRO A 53 -9.32 3.40 0.82
CA PRO A 53 -10.50 2.89 0.14
C PRO A 53 -10.33 1.38 0.01
N PHE A 54 -11.19 0.66 0.71
CA PHE A 54 -11.13 -0.78 0.83
C PHE A 54 -11.94 -1.43 -0.28
N ASP A 55 -11.23 -1.89 -1.30
CA ASP A 55 -11.57 -3.14 -2.00
C ASP A 55 -11.11 -4.36 -1.18
N LEU A 56 -10.59 -4.19 0.05
CA LEU A 56 -10.57 -5.35 0.94
C LEU A 56 -11.96 -5.52 1.55
N ASN A 57 -12.35 -6.78 1.66
CA ASN A 57 -13.55 -7.18 2.35
C ASN A 57 -13.58 -6.56 3.76
N PRO A 58 -14.57 -5.71 4.10
CA PRO A 58 -14.64 -5.06 5.41
C PRO A 58 -14.74 -6.06 6.57
N SER A 59 -15.13 -7.30 6.29
CA SER A 59 -15.19 -8.39 7.26
C SER A 59 -13.83 -9.01 7.58
N ASP A 60 -12.79 -8.76 6.77
CA ASP A 60 -11.43 -9.28 7.02
C ASP A 60 -10.63 -8.31 7.89
N HIS A 61 -11.00 -8.27 9.18
CA HIS A 61 -10.38 -7.42 10.18
C HIS A 61 -8.86 -7.66 10.34
N GLU A 62 -8.39 -8.88 10.03
CA GLU A 62 -6.96 -9.21 10.11
C GLU A 62 -6.18 -8.58 8.95
N ALA A 63 -6.67 -8.69 7.72
CA ALA A 63 -6.07 -8.05 6.57
C ALA A 63 -6.11 -6.52 6.71
N ILE A 64 -7.22 -5.96 7.22
CA ILE A 64 -7.34 -4.54 7.57
C ILE A 64 -6.23 -4.12 8.53
N SER A 65 -6.07 -4.86 9.63
CA SER A 65 -5.10 -4.56 10.68
C SER A 65 -3.65 -4.64 10.19
N LYS A 66 -3.31 -5.67 9.41
CA LYS A 66 -1.96 -5.85 8.83
C LYS A 66 -1.57 -4.71 7.90
N VAL A 67 -2.50 -4.24 7.08
CA VAL A 67 -2.29 -3.11 6.17
C VAL A 67 -2.10 -1.83 6.96
N LYS A 68 -3.02 -1.52 7.88
CA LYS A 68 -2.91 -0.33 8.74
C LYS A 68 -1.58 -0.31 9.48
N ARG A 69 -1.18 -1.42 10.11
CA ARG A 69 0.09 -1.50 10.85
C ARG A 69 1.30 -1.24 9.97
N CYS A 70 1.34 -1.83 8.77
CA CYS A 70 2.45 -1.57 7.85
C CYS A 70 2.47 -0.11 7.36
N MET A 71 1.30 0.48 7.08
CA MET A 71 1.21 1.87 6.63
C MET A 71 1.60 2.87 7.73
N LEU A 72 1.15 2.65 8.97
CA LEU A 72 1.52 3.46 10.13
C LEU A 72 3.04 3.40 10.38
N ASN A 73 3.65 2.21 10.29
CA ASN A 73 5.10 2.07 10.46
C ASN A 73 5.94 2.79 9.37
N LYS A 74 5.38 3.03 8.18
CA LYS A 74 6.07 3.77 7.10
C LYS A 74 5.78 5.27 7.13
N LEU A 75 4.69 5.70 7.76
CA LEU A 75 4.36 7.12 7.99
C LEU A 75 5.20 7.75 9.12
N GLU A 76 5.81 6.92 9.97
CA GLU A 76 6.61 7.37 11.12
C GLU A 76 8.09 6.95 11.03
N PRO A 77 8.87 7.42 10.03
CA PRO A 77 10.31 7.20 10.06
C PRO A 77 11.03 8.00 11.17
N ASP A 78 10.36 8.94 11.86
CA ASP A 78 10.99 9.90 12.80
C ASP A 78 10.34 9.99 14.19
N ARG A 79 9.71 8.93 14.71
CA ARG A 79 9.47 8.83 16.17
C ARG A 79 10.45 7.85 16.79
N LYS A 80 11.72 8.25 16.77
CA LYS A 80 12.70 7.76 17.75
C LYS A 80 12.22 8.28 19.10
N GLU A 81 11.85 7.35 19.98
CA GLU A 81 11.44 7.63 21.36
C GLU A 81 12.47 8.55 22.05
N PRO A 82 12.03 9.49 22.92
CA PRO A 82 12.95 10.27 23.75
C PRO A 82 13.73 9.41 24.75
#